data_AF-K0SLE8-F1
#
_entry.id   AF-K0SLE8-F1
#
_cell.length_a   1.000
_cell.length_b   1.000
_cell.length_c   1.000
_cell.angle_alpha   90.00
_cell.angle_beta   90.00
_cell.angle_gamma   90.00
#
_symmetry.space_group_name_H-M   'P 1'
#
loop_
_entity.id
_entity.type
_entity.pdbx_description
1 polymer ?
#
loop_
_entity_poly.entity_id
_entity_poly.type
_entity_poly.pdbx_seq_one_letter_code
_entity_poly.pdbx_strand_id
1 'polypeptide(L)'
;MEGRRVKWYTCGPTVYDASHVGHARTYLSLDIMRRVMTDYFHYNVLYQVNTTDIDDKIILRARQNELVRRLEADAAVGYEELVAMSREALAAAVEKSDGARARIEADLAAAVEAKDSRQVGEQQGLLDAHRVKRGNLDGDAERIAAACALPAGDGRTGR
;
A
#
# COMPACT_ATOMS: atom_id res chain seq x y z
N MET A 1 -21.13 16.47 -37.01
CA MET A 1 -19.97 16.38 -36.08
C MET A 1 -20.46 16.73 -34.69
N GLU A 2 -20.18 15.91 -33.68
CA GLU A 2 -20.46 16.18 -32.25
C GLU A 2 -19.57 17.33 -31.71
N GLY A 3 -19.55 18.49 -32.37
CA GLY A 3 -18.44 19.46 -32.32
C GLY A 3 -18.10 20.10 -30.97
N ARG A 4 -18.89 19.83 -29.92
CA ARG A 4 -18.63 20.27 -28.54
C ARG A 4 -18.84 19.17 -27.50
N ARG A 5 -18.95 17.91 -27.90
CA ARG A 5 -19.09 16.78 -26.97
C ARG A 5 -17.71 16.19 -26.66
N VAL A 6 -17.39 16.08 -25.38
CA VAL A 6 -16.14 15.49 -24.90
C VAL A 6 -16.48 14.26 -24.07
N LYS A 7 -15.90 13.11 -24.40
CA LYS A 7 -15.97 11.89 -23.57
C LYS A 7 -14.67 11.77 -22.82
N TRP A 8 -14.74 11.76 -21.49
CA TRP A 8 -13.55 11.78 -20.64
C TRP A 8 -13.64 10.67 -19.60
N TYR A 9 -12.67 9.76 -19.62
CA TYR A 9 -12.46 8.74 -18.61
C TYR A 9 -11.29 9.07 -17.67
N THR A 10 -11.41 8.74 -16.39
CA THR A 10 -10.30 8.77 -15.42
C THR A 10 -10.29 7.48 -14.61
N CYS A 11 -9.10 6.94 -14.36
CA CYS A 11 -8.92 5.85 -13.39
C CYS A 11 -9.35 6.29 -11.99
N GLY A 12 -10.34 5.60 -11.43
CA GLY A 12 -10.79 5.74 -10.07
C GLY A 12 -9.95 4.95 -9.07
N PRO A 13 -10.32 5.00 -7.79
CA PRO A 13 -9.54 4.42 -6.72
C PRO A 13 -9.74 2.92 -6.61
N THR A 14 -8.73 2.22 -6.09
CA THR A 14 -8.89 0.89 -5.51
C THR A 14 -9.32 1.04 -4.06
N VAL A 15 -10.54 0.61 -3.73
CA VAL A 15 -11.20 0.90 -2.44
C VAL A 15 -10.80 -0.06 -1.31
N TYR A 16 -9.48 -0.24 -1.11
CA TYR A 16 -8.96 -1.10 -0.03
C TYR A 16 -8.78 -0.36 1.31
N ASP A 17 -8.68 0.96 1.29
CA ASP A 17 -8.47 1.78 2.49
C ASP A 17 -9.07 3.18 2.32
N ALA A 18 -9.06 3.98 3.39
CA ALA A 18 -9.56 5.35 3.38
C ALA A 18 -8.77 6.25 2.40
N SER A 19 -9.49 7.18 1.76
CA SER A 19 -8.88 8.13 0.84
C SER A 19 -7.93 9.09 1.57
N HIS A 20 -6.70 9.24 1.04
CA HIS A 20 -5.71 10.19 1.55
C HIS A 20 -5.64 11.47 0.70
N VAL A 21 -4.90 12.48 1.17
CA VAL A 21 -4.75 13.80 0.51
C VAL A 21 -4.31 13.72 -0.95
N GLY A 22 -3.47 12.73 -1.30
CA GLY A 22 -3.09 12.45 -2.68
C GLY A 22 -4.28 12.17 -3.62
N HIS A 23 -5.27 11.37 -3.18
CA HIS A 23 -6.50 11.13 -3.96
C HIS A 23 -7.30 12.42 -4.11
N ALA A 24 -7.46 13.17 -3.01
CA ALA A 24 -8.19 14.44 -3.02
C ALA A 24 -7.57 15.43 -4.02
N ARG A 25 -6.25 15.58 -4.04
CA ARG A 25 -5.54 16.46 -4.98
C ARG A 25 -5.82 16.10 -6.44
N THR A 26 -5.75 14.81 -6.77
CA THR A 26 -5.96 14.33 -8.15
C THR A 26 -7.38 14.60 -8.60
N TYR A 27 -8.39 14.19 -7.81
CA TYR A 27 -9.79 14.38 -8.19
C TYR A 27 -10.21 15.85 -8.18
N LEU A 28 -9.65 16.67 -7.29
CA LEU A 28 -9.89 18.11 -7.29
C LEU A 28 -9.35 18.77 -8.56
N SER A 29 -8.14 18.40 -8.98
CA SER A 29 -7.53 18.95 -10.20
C SER A 29 -8.34 18.57 -11.44
N LEU A 30 -8.83 17.33 -11.50
CA LEU A 30 -9.71 16.86 -12.58
C LEU A 30 -11.06 17.56 -12.56
N ASP A 31 -11.65 17.81 -11.38
CA ASP A 31 -12.90 18.56 -11.26
C ASP A 31 -12.73 20.02 -11.70
N ILE A 32 -11.63 20.69 -11.34
CA ILE A 32 -11.33 22.05 -11.79
C ILE A 32 -11.24 22.09 -13.32
N MET A 33 -10.48 21.18 -13.93
CA MET A 33 -10.37 21.12 -15.38
C MET A 33 -11.72 20.86 -16.06
N ARG A 34 -12.52 19.93 -15.51
CA ARG A 34 -13.87 19.65 -16.00
C ARG A 34 -14.74 20.90 -15.95
N ARG A 35 -14.73 21.65 -14.84
CA ARG A 35 -15.48 22.92 -14.69
C ARG A 35 -15.02 23.99 -15.67
N VAL A 36 -13.72 24.15 -15.87
CA VAL A 36 -13.20 25.08 -16.89
C VAL A 36 -13.71 24.71 -18.29
N MET A 37 -13.71 23.42 -18.64
CA MET A 37 -14.22 22.95 -19.93
C MET A 37 -15.73 23.16 -20.08
N THR A 38 -16.53 22.92 -19.04
CA THR A 38 -17.99 23.06 -19.10
C THR A 38 -18.45 24.52 -19.00
N ASP A 39 -17.85 25.30 -18.11
CA ASP A 39 -18.38 26.59 -17.69
C ASP A 39 -17.77 27.74 -18.48
N TYR A 40 -16.47 27.68 -18.78
CA TYR A 40 -15.76 28.73 -19.53
C TYR A 40 -15.76 28.46 -21.04
N PHE A 41 -15.53 27.21 -21.45
CA PHE A 41 -15.46 26.83 -22.87
C PHE A 41 -16.76 26.23 -23.43
N HIS A 42 -17.76 25.99 -22.58
CA HIS A 42 -19.08 25.50 -22.97
C HIS A 42 -19.06 24.15 -23.72
N TYR A 43 -18.15 23.25 -23.34
CA TYR A 43 -18.16 21.86 -23.80
C TYR A 43 -19.21 21.03 -23.04
N ASN A 44 -19.84 20.09 -23.75
CA ASN A 44 -20.68 19.05 -23.15
C ASN A 44 -19.78 17.85 -22.79
N VAL A 45 -19.37 17.77 -21.53
CA VAL A 45 -18.45 16.74 -21.02
C VAL A 45 -19.23 15.57 -20.42
N LEU A 46 -19.12 14.38 -21.03
CA LEU A 46 -19.46 13.10 -20.41
C LEU A 46 -18.24 12.59 -19.65
N TYR A 47 -18.26 12.73 -18.33
CA TYR A 47 -17.17 12.32 -17.46
C TYR A 47 -17.47 11.01 -16.74
N GLN A 48 -16.55 10.04 -16.82
CA GLN A 48 -16.67 8.72 -16.19
C GLN A 48 -15.42 8.35 -15.40
N VAL A 49 -15.64 7.83 -14.21
CA VAL A 49 -14.60 7.35 -13.29
C VAL A 49 -14.99 5.95 -12.86
N ASN A 50 -14.10 4.97 -13.01
CA ASN A 50 -14.38 3.61 -12.53
C ASN A 50 -14.21 3.53 -11.01
N THR A 51 -14.52 2.38 -10.43
CA THR A 51 -14.10 2.02 -9.08
C THR A 51 -13.53 0.62 -9.15
N THR A 52 -12.33 0.42 -8.62
CA THR A 52 -11.72 -0.90 -8.57
C THR A 52 -12.13 -1.55 -7.25
N ASP A 53 -13.17 -2.37 -7.29
CA ASP A 53 -13.75 -3.09 -6.16
C ASP A 53 -13.20 -4.52 -5.99
N ILE A 54 -12.43 -5.00 -6.96
CA ILE A 54 -11.71 -6.28 -6.91
C ILE A 54 -10.24 -6.04 -7.28
N ASP A 55 -9.34 -6.28 -6.32
CA ASP A 55 -7.89 -6.14 -6.47
C ASP A 55 -7.19 -6.95 -5.37
N ASP A 56 -5.95 -7.38 -5.61
CA ASP A 56 -5.15 -8.13 -4.63
C ASP A 56 -5.03 -7.37 -3.29
N LYS A 57 -4.94 -6.03 -3.33
CA LYS A 57 -4.88 -5.21 -2.11
C LYS A 57 -6.15 -5.29 -1.28
N ILE A 58 -7.31 -5.37 -1.94
CA ILE A 58 -8.62 -5.51 -1.27
C ILE A 58 -8.69 -6.88 -0.59
N ILE A 59 -8.29 -7.94 -1.31
CA ILE A 59 -8.30 -9.31 -0.78
C ILE A 59 -7.37 -9.44 0.43
N LEU A 60 -6.16 -8.89 0.35
CA LEU A 60 -5.20 -8.90 1.45
C LEU A 60 -5.73 -8.14 2.67
N ARG A 61 -6.30 -6.94 2.47
CA ARG A 61 -6.86 -6.13 3.55
C ARG A 61 -8.05 -6.82 4.22
N ALA A 62 -8.93 -7.45 3.44
CA ALA A 62 -10.06 -8.20 3.98
C ALA A 62 -9.60 -9.36 4.88
N ARG A 63 -8.57 -10.11 4.45
CA ARG A 63 -7.99 -11.21 5.24
C ARG A 63 -7.36 -10.70 6.55
N GLN A 64 -6.65 -9.58 6.49
CA GLN A 64 -6.06 -8.96 7.69
C GLN A 64 -7.14 -8.54 8.69
N ASN A 65 -8.19 -7.86 8.23
CA ASN A 65 -9.27 -7.42 9.10
C ASN A 65 -10.02 -8.61 9.73
N GLU A 66 -10.25 -9.68 8.97
CA GLU A 66 -10.88 -10.89 9.51
C GLU A 66 -9.98 -11.60 10.53
N LEU A 67 -8.66 -11.63 10.30
CA LEU A 67 -7.70 -12.16 11.29
C LEU A 67 -7.78 -11.38 12.61
N VAL A 68 -7.71 -10.04 12.55
CA VAL A 68 -7.80 -9.18 13.74
C VAL A 68 -9.12 -9.40 14.47
N ARG A 69 -10.24 -9.38 13.75
CA ARG A 69 -11.57 -9.62 14.32
C ARG A 69 -11.66 -10.97 15.04
N ARG A 70 -11.05 -12.03 14.47
CA ARG A 70 -11.04 -13.37 15.09
C ARG A 70 -10.21 -13.38 16.37
N LEU A 71 -9.05 -12.73 16.38
CA LEU A 71 -8.20 -12.60 17.57
C LEU A 71 -8.89 -11.80 18.67
N GLU A 72 -9.63 -10.74 18.32
CA GLU A 72 -10.40 -9.95 19.29
C GLU A 72 -11.59 -10.73 19.89
N ALA A 73 -12.19 -11.63 19.11
CA ALA A 73 -13.33 -12.45 19.55
C ALA A 73 -12.90 -13.67 20.38
N ASP A 74 -11.69 -14.19 20.17
CA ASP A 74 -11.20 -15.39 20.83
C ASP A 74 -10.51 -15.06 22.17
N ALA A 75 -11.27 -15.22 23.25
CA ALA A 75 -10.78 -14.99 24.61
C ALA A 75 -9.76 -16.03 25.09
N ALA A 76 -9.54 -17.13 24.36
CA ALA A 76 -8.55 -18.14 24.72
C ALA A 76 -7.12 -17.73 24.31
N VAL A 77 -6.98 -16.80 23.36
CA VAL A 77 -5.67 -16.36 22.88
C VAL A 77 -5.02 -15.47 23.94
N GLY A 78 -3.98 -16.00 24.58
CA GLY A 78 -3.22 -15.30 25.61
C GLY A 78 -2.25 -14.26 25.04
N TYR A 79 -1.88 -13.27 25.84
CA TYR A 79 -0.87 -12.26 25.46
C TYR A 79 0.46 -12.89 25.04
N GLU A 80 0.93 -13.92 25.76
CA GLU A 80 2.19 -14.61 25.46
C GLU A 80 2.17 -15.29 24.08
N GLU A 81 1.04 -15.90 23.71
CA GLU A 81 0.84 -16.54 22.40
C GLU A 81 0.82 -15.49 21.27
N LEU A 82 0.17 -14.34 21.49
CA LEU A 82 0.20 -13.21 20.55
C LEU A 82 1.62 -12.67 20.33
N VAL A 83 2.40 -12.55 21.41
CA VAL A 83 3.80 -12.12 21.34
C VAL A 83 4.63 -13.12 20.56
N ALA A 84 4.47 -14.42 20.81
CA ALA A 84 5.16 -15.47 20.08
C ALA A 84 4.83 -15.44 18.58
N MET A 85 3.53 -15.41 18.23
CA MET A 85 3.05 -15.32 16.84
C MET A 85 3.58 -14.06 16.13
N SER A 86 3.60 -12.92 16.82
CA SER A 86 4.07 -11.65 16.25
C SER A 86 5.57 -11.68 15.95
N ARG A 87 6.38 -12.28 16.84
CA ARG A 87 7.82 -12.45 16.64
C ARG A 87 8.14 -13.41 15.49
N GLU A 88 7.40 -14.52 15.40
CA GLU A 88 7.55 -15.47 14.30
C GLU A 88 7.20 -14.82 12.95
N ALA A 89 6.06 -14.11 12.88
CA ALA A 89 5.64 -13.41 11.68
C ALA A 89 6.65 -12.34 11.25
N LEU A 90 7.23 -11.60 12.20
CA LEU A 90 8.26 -10.59 11.92
C LEU A 90 9.54 -11.24 11.37
N ALA A 91 9.99 -12.35 11.95
CA ALA A 91 11.17 -13.07 11.48
C ALA A 91 10.98 -13.55 10.03
N ALA A 92 9.83 -14.15 9.72
CA ALA A 92 9.49 -14.59 8.36
C ALA A 92 9.41 -13.41 7.36
N ALA A 93 8.89 -12.25 7.79
CA ALA A 93 8.82 -11.05 6.96
C ALA A 93 10.22 -10.49 6.64
N VAL A 94 11.12 -10.47 7.64
CA VAL A 94 12.52 -10.07 7.50
C VAL A 94 13.25 -10.98 6.52
N GLU A 95 13.15 -12.30 6.68
CA GLU A 95 13.78 -13.27 5.80
C GLU A 95 13.30 -13.10 4.35
N LYS A 96 11.99 -12.96 4.14
CA LYS A 96 11.41 -12.71 2.81
C LYS A 96 11.92 -11.41 2.19
N SER A 97 12.05 -10.36 2.99
CA SER A 97 12.58 -9.06 2.55
C SER A 97 14.04 -9.17 2.13
N ASP A 98 14.86 -9.87 2.91
CA ASP A 98 16.29 -10.04 2.63
C ASP A 98 16.52 -10.92 1.40
N GLY A 99 15.71 -11.96 1.21
CA GLY A 99 15.71 -12.76 -0.02
C GLY A 99 15.23 -11.98 -1.26
N ALA A 100 14.36 -10.98 -1.11
CA ALA A 100 14.03 -10.06 -2.21
C ALA A 100 15.20 -9.12 -2.53
N ARG A 101 15.90 -8.60 -1.51
CA ARG A 101 17.08 -7.75 -1.70
C ARG A 101 18.18 -8.49 -2.46
N ALA A 102 18.51 -9.70 -2.03
CA ALA A 102 19.56 -10.52 -2.64
C ALA A 102 19.29 -10.79 -4.13
N ARG A 103 18.01 -11.00 -4.51
CA ARG A 103 17.62 -11.16 -5.93
C ARG A 103 17.84 -9.88 -6.74
N ILE A 104 17.38 -8.74 -6.23
CA ILE A 104 17.55 -7.44 -6.90
C ILE A 104 19.04 -7.09 -7.06
N GLU A 105 19.85 -7.34 -6.02
CA GLU A 105 21.30 -7.11 -6.05
C GLU A 105 22.01 -8.03 -7.07
N ALA A 106 21.59 -9.29 -7.16
CA ALA A 106 22.11 -10.22 -8.17
C ALA A 106 21.74 -9.79 -9.60
N ASP A 107 20.48 -9.39 -9.82
CA ASP A 107 20.01 -8.91 -11.13
C ASP A 107 20.71 -7.61 -11.54
N LEU A 108 20.97 -6.71 -10.58
CA LEU A 108 21.74 -5.49 -10.80
C LEU A 108 23.19 -5.82 -11.20
N ALA A 109 23.85 -6.74 -10.49
CA ALA A 109 25.21 -7.16 -10.80
C ALA A 109 25.30 -7.77 -12.21
N ALA A 110 24.33 -8.62 -12.59
CA ALA A 110 24.26 -9.20 -13.93
C ALA A 110 24.03 -8.13 -15.01
N ALA A 111 23.18 -7.13 -14.75
CA ALA A 111 22.94 -6.03 -15.68
C ALA A 111 24.18 -5.14 -15.87
N VAL A 112 24.94 -4.90 -14.80
CA VAL A 112 26.23 -4.18 -14.85
C VAL A 112 27.25 -4.95 -15.69
N GLU A 113 27.35 -6.26 -15.50
CA GLU A 113 28.24 -7.12 -16.28
C GLU A 113 27.86 -7.15 -17.77
N ALA A 114 26.56 -7.23 -18.07
CA ALA A 114 26.02 -7.16 -19.43
C ALA A 114 26.13 -5.77 -20.09
N LYS A 115 26.53 -4.74 -19.34
CA LYS A 115 26.59 -3.33 -19.76
C LYS A 115 25.26 -2.79 -20.30
N ASP A 116 24.14 -3.33 -19.82
CA ASP A 116 22.80 -2.85 -20.17
C ASP A 116 22.43 -1.67 -19.25
N SER A 117 22.67 -0.45 -19.74
CA SER A 117 22.39 0.77 -18.99
C SER A 117 20.92 0.95 -18.62
N ARG A 118 20.00 0.37 -19.39
CA ARG A 118 18.56 0.44 -19.10
C ARG A 118 18.21 -0.46 -17.93
N GLN A 119 18.66 -1.71 -17.96
CA GLN A 119 18.41 -2.64 -16.84
C GLN A 119 19.10 -2.20 -15.56
N VAL A 120 20.33 -1.64 -15.64
CA VAL A 120 21.01 -1.09 -14.45
C VAL A 120 20.16 0.00 -13.80
N GLY A 121 19.60 0.93 -14.58
CA GLY A 121 18.72 1.98 -14.05
C GLY A 121 17.44 1.43 -13.41
N GLU A 122 16.82 0.43 -14.04
CA GLU A 122 15.61 -0.22 -13.52
C GLU A 122 15.87 -0.96 -12.19
N GLN A 123 16.92 -1.78 -12.14
CA GLN A 123 17.28 -2.54 -10.94
C GLN A 123 17.75 -1.64 -9.80
N GLN A 124 18.47 -0.56 -10.11
CA GLN A 124 18.83 0.45 -9.10
C GLN A 124 17.58 1.11 -8.51
N GLY A 125 16.60 1.46 -9.33
CA GLY A 125 15.32 2.00 -8.85
C GLY A 125 14.53 1.02 -7.98
N LEU A 126 14.56 -0.28 -8.33
CA LEU A 126 13.96 -1.33 -7.51
C LEU A 126 14.67 -1.50 -6.15
N LEU A 127 16.00 -1.38 -6.13
CA LEU A 127 16.79 -1.44 -4.90
C LEU A 127 16.49 -0.25 -3.99
N ASP A 128 16.37 0.96 -4.55
CA ASP A 128 16.00 2.16 -3.79
C ASP A 128 14.58 2.04 -3.21
N ALA A 129 13.62 1.52 -4.00
CA ALA A 129 12.27 1.24 -3.52
C ALA A 129 12.26 0.16 -2.43
N HIS A 130 13.10 -0.86 -2.54
CA HIS A 130 13.27 -1.89 -1.51
C HIS A 130 13.81 -1.28 -0.21
N ARG A 131 14.80 -0.38 -0.28
CA ARG A 131 15.35 0.31 0.90
C ARG A 131 14.27 1.02 1.72
N VAL A 132 13.32 1.69 1.07
CA VAL A 132 12.19 2.32 1.75
C VAL A 132 11.29 1.28 2.43
N LYS A 133 10.97 0.18 1.73
CA LYS A 133 10.17 -0.91 2.29
C LYS A 133 10.85 -1.55 3.51
N ARG A 134 12.17 -1.74 3.46
CA ARG A 134 12.95 -2.27 4.57
C ARG A 134 12.92 -1.33 5.77
N GLY A 135 13.11 -0.01 5.56
CA GLY A 135 13.00 0.98 6.62
C GLY A 135 11.62 0.98 7.31
N ASN A 136 10.54 0.80 6.55
CA ASN A 136 9.20 0.67 7.12
C ASN A 136 9.06 -0.60 7.98
N LEU A 137 9.61 -1.73 7.52
CA LEU A 137 9.61 -3.00 8.25
C LEU A 137 10.42 -2.90 9.56
N ASP A 138 11.56 -2.21 9.53
CA ASP A 138 12.36 -1.99 10.74
C ASP A 138 11.60 -1.10 11.74
N GLY A 139 10.86 -0.09 11.27
CA GLY A 139 9.96 0.70 12.12
C GLY A 139 8.72 -0.08 12.62
N ASP A 140 8.23 -1.08 11.88
CA ASP A 140 7.23 -2.03 12.38
C ASP A 140 7.83 -2.92 13.48
N ALA A 141 9.06 -3.39 13.31
CA ALA A 141 9.77 -4.21 14.30
C ALA A 141 9.92 -3.48 15.65
N GLU A 142 10.30 -2.21 15.62
CA GLU A 142 10.39 -1.37 16.82
C GLU A 142 9.04 -1.22 17.53
N ARG A 143 7.96 -1.00 16.76
CA ARG A 143 6.60 -0.90 17.31
C ARG A 143 6.13 -2.22 17.94
N ILE A 144 6.41 -3.35 17.29
CA ILE A 144 6.10 -4.67 17.83
C ILE A 144 6.89 -4.90 19.13
N ALA A 145 8.20 -4.62 19.13
CA ALA A 145 9.03 -4.76 20.32
C ALA A 145 8.52 -3.90 21.49
N ALA A 146 8.13 -2.66 21.22
CA ALA A 146 7.54 -1.77 22.22
C ALA A 146 6.21 -2.31 22.77
N ALA A 147 5.33 -2.81 21.90
CA ALA A 147 4.04 -3.39 22.31
C ALA A 147 4.21 -4.69 23.12
N CYS A 148 5.22 -5.52 22.79
CA CYS A 148 5.55 -6.74 23.51
C CYS A 148 6.26 -6.50 24.86
N ALA A 149 6.75 -5.28 25.13
CA ALA A 149 7.43 -4.92 26.37
C ALA A 149 6.49 -4.31 27.43
N LEU A 150 5.25 -3.96 27.05
CA LEU A 150 4.25 -3.45 27.99
C LEU A 150 3.81 -4.59 28.94
N PRO A 151 3.72 -4.34 30.25
CA PRO A 151 3.26 -5.36 31.19
C PRO A 151 1.83 -5.79 30.84
N ALA A 152 1.55 -7.09 30.97
CA ALA A 152 0.22 -7.64 30.84
C ALA A 152 -0.66 -7.21 32.03
N GLY A 153 -1.24 -6.03 31.97
CA GLY A 153 -2.23 -5.52 32.94
C GLY A 153 -2.57 -4.07 32.62
N ASP A 154 -3.81 -3.59 32.58
CA ASP A 154 -5.08 -4.02 33.16
C ASP A 154 -6.18 -3.88 32.09
N GLY A 155 -7.23 -4.69 32.20
CA GLY A 155 -8.27 -4.80 31.20
C GLY A 155 -9.01 -3.48 30.94
N ARG A 156 -9.44 -3.31 29.68
CA ARG A 156 -10.65 -2.56 29.33
C ARG A 156 -10.75 -1.15 29.97
N THR A 157 -9.93 -0.20 29.55
CA THR A 157 -10.33 1.21 29.57
C THR A 157 -10.48 1.69 28.15
N GLY A 158 -11.74 1.78 27.73
CA GLY A 158 -12.11 2.09 26.36
C GLY A 158 -11.77 3.51 25.91
N ARG A 159 -11.69 3.65 24.59
CA ARG A 159 -12.34 4.72 23.85
C ARG A 159 -12.58 4.28 22.41
#